data_AF-M9VU54-F1
#
_entry.id   AF-M9VU54-F1
#
_cell.length_a   1.000
_cell.length_b   1.000
_cell.length_c   1.000
_cell.angle_alpha   90.00
_cell.angle_beta   90.00
_cell.angle_gamma   90.00
#
_symmetry.space_group_name_H-M   'P 1'
#
loop_
_entity.id
_entity.type
_entity.pdbx_description
1 polymer ?
#
loop_
_entity_poly.entity_id
_entity_poly.type
_entity_poly.pdbx_seq_one_letter_code
_entity_poly.pdbx_strand_id
1 'polypeptide(L)'
;KPLATTRSMEFLKFRELPAGQNAIVAIACYSGYNQEDSVIMNQSSIDRGLFRSLFYRAYTDQEKRIGMNVVEQFEKPFRQDTLRLKHGTYDKLDEDGIVAPGVRVSGEDIIIGKTAPIAPDAEELGSRTKAHIKRDASTPLRSTENGIVDQVLITTNAEGLRFVKVRMRTTKIPQIGDKFA
;
A
#
# COMPACT_ATOMS: atom_id res chain seq x y z
N LYS A 1 -14.00 -22.83 10.16
CA LYS A 1 -14.62 -23.00 11.49
C LYS A 1 -13.85 -24.03 12.30
N PRO A 2 -13.63 -23.82 13.61
CA PRO A 2 -12.95 -24.80 14.46
C PRO A 2 -13.79 -26.08 14.61
N LEU A 3 -13.13 -27.23 14.72
CA LEU A 3 -13.80 -28.53 14.92
C LEU A 3 -14.41 -28.64 16.33
N ALA A 4 -13.67 -28.23 17.35
CA ALA A 4 -14.15 -28.11 18.73
C ALA A 4 -14.63 -26.67 18.99
N THR A 5 -15.83 -26.51 19.54
CA THR A 5 -16.44 -25.19 19.80
C THR A 5 -17.01 -25.11 21.21
N THR A 6 -16.86 -23.95 21.87
CA THR A 6 -17.53 -23.67 23.14
C THR A 6 -18.94 -23.10 22.88
N ARG A 7 -19.84 -23.19 23.87
CA ARG A 7 -21.19 -22.60 23.75
C ARG A 7 -21.14 -21.08 23.58
N SER A 8 -20.18 -20.41 24.23
CA SER A 8 -20.01 -18.96 24.11
C SER A 8 -19.68 -18.48 22.69
N MET A 9 -19.06 -19.33 21.86
CA MET A 9 -18.75 -18.99 20.47
C MET A 9 -19.99 -18.75 19.60
N GLU A 10 -21.15 -19.27 20.01
CA GLU A 10 -22.43 -19.05 19.33
C GLU A 10 -22.89 -17.60 19.51
N PHE A 11 -22.86 -17.09 20.74
CA PHE A 11 -23.20 -15.69 21.03
C PHE A 11 -22.21 -14.70 20.41
N LEU A 12 -20.93 -15.09 20.29
CA LEU A 12 -19.89 -14.29 19.65
C LEU A 12 -19.87 -14.40 18.12
N LYS A 13 -20.73 -15.23 17.53
CA LYS A 13 -20.77 -15.49 16.07
C LYS A 13 -19.42 -15.92 15.48
N PHE A 14 -18.57 -16.57 16.27
CA PHE A 14 -17.24 -16.98 15.83
C PHE A 14 -17.27 -18.05 14.72
N ARG A 15 -18.39 -18.78 14.60
CA ARG A 15 -18.63 -19.68 13.47
C ARG A 15 -18.83 -18.96 12.15
N GLU A 16 -19.41 -17.76 12.18
CA GLU A 16 -19.69 -16.93 10.99
C GLU A 16 -18.40 -16.22 10.51
N LEU A 17 -17.59 -15.73 11.45
CA LEU A 17 -16.33 -15.05 11.18
C LEU A 17 -15.16 -15.75 11.91
N PRO A 18 -14.70 -16.91 11.42
CA PRO A 18 -13.60 -17.64 12.05
C PRO A 18 -12.24 -16.99 11.74
N ALA A 19 -11.30 -17.10 12.68
CA ALA A 19 -9.97 -16.50 12.57
C ALA A 19 -8.83 -17.50 12.24
N GLY A 20 -9.14 -18.68 11.70
CA GLY A 20 -8.12 -19.70 11.42
C GLY A 20 -8.59 -20.88 10.57
N GLN A 21 -7.67 -21.79 10.27
CA GLN A 21 -7.91 -23.02 9.50
C GLN A 21 -7.53 -24.24 10.35
N ASN A 22 -8.25 -25.35 10.20
CA ASN A 22 -7.90 -26.60 10.87
C ASN A 22 -6.70 -27.23 10.16
N ALA A 23 -5.66 -27.58 10.93
CA ALA A 23 -4.48 -28.27 10.43
C ALA A 23 -4.37 -29.67 11.05
N ILE A 24 -3.67 -30.56 10.34
CA ILE A 24 -3.27 -31.87 10.89
C ILE A 24 -1.92 -31.68 11.57
N VAL A 25 -1.84 -32.04 12.85
CA VAL A 25 -0.65 -31.84 13.68
C VAL A 25 -0.10 -33.20 14.10
N ALA A 26 1.20 -33.40 13.91
CA ALA A 26 1.94 -34.54 14.42
C ALA A 26 2.90 -34.07 15.53
N ILE A 27 2.83 -34.70 16.70
CA ILE A 27 3.73 -34.41 17.82
C ILE A 27 4.85 -35.45 17.79
N ALA A 28 5.99 -35.06 17.24
CA ALA A 28 7.16 -35.94 17.10
C ALA A 28 8.45 -35.11 17.02
N CYS A 29 9.56 -35.69 17.46
CA CYS A 29 10.89 -35.14 17.18
C CYS A 29 11.27 -35.53 15.75
N TYR A 30 11.50 -34.56 14.87
CA TYR A 30 11.85 -34.83 13.48
C TYR A 30 12.88 -33.82 12.98
N SER A 31 14.02 -34.31 12.46
CA SER A 31 15.10 -33.52 11.84
C SER A 31 15.76 -32.41 12.69
N GLY A 32 15.26 -32.10 13.90
CA GLY A 32 15.78 -31.05 14.78
C GLY A 32 15.26 -29.64 14.48
N TYR A 33 14.63 -29.41 13.32
CA TYR A 33 14.05 -28.11 12.92
C TYR A 33 12.74 -27.73 13.63
N ASN A 34 12.31 -28.50 14.63
CA ASN A 34 11.13 -28.25 15.46
C ASN A 34 11.46 -28.12 16.96
N GLN A 35 12.69 -27.73 17.29
CA GLN A 35 13.13 -27.44 18.66
C GLN A 35 12.86 -25.97 19.03
N GLU A 36 12.84 -25.64 20.31
CA GLU A 36 12.76 -24.25 20.80
C GLU A 36 11.62 -23.43 20.16
N ASP A 37 10.38 -23.95 20.29
CA ASP A 37 9.15 -23.34 19.78
C ASP A 37 9.06 -23.18 18.24
N SER A 38 9.94 -23.84 17.49
CA SER A 38 9.83 -23.92 16.03
C SER A 38 8.91 -25.04 15.56
N VAL A 39 8.29 -24.87 14.39
CA VAL A 39 7.39 -25.85 13.78
C VAL A 39 7.80 -26.14 12.33
N ILE A 40 7.69 -27.40 11.93
CA ILE A 40 7.89 -27.84 10.55
C ILE A 40 6.55 -27.83 9.84
N MET A 41 6.44 -27.11 8.72
CA MET A 41 5.23 -27.01 7.93
C MET A 41 5.36 -27.77 6.60
N ASN A 42 4.26 -28.34 6.11
CA ASN A 42 4.23 -29.05 4.84
C ASN A 42 4.18 -28.07 3.65
N GLN A 43 5.25 -28.01 2.86
CA GLN A 43 5.35 -27.13 1.69
C GLN A 43 4.21 -27.35 0.68
N SER A 44 3.85 -28.61 0.39
CA SER A 44 2.77 -28.90 -0.56
C SER A 44 1.41 -28.37 -0.11
N SER A 45 1.16 -28.29 1.21
CA SER A 45 -0.05 -27.66 1.74
C SER A 45 -0.04 -26.15 1.58
N ILE A 46 1.12 -25.50 1.78
CA ILE A 46 1.31 -24.05 1.56
C ILE A 46 1.10 -23.70 0.07
N ASP A 47 1.62 -24.54 -0.84
CA ASP A 47 1.47 -24.36 -2.29
C ASP A 47 0.00 -24.47 -2.73
N ARG A 48 -0.78 -25.31 -2.04
CA ARG A 48 -2.24 -25.44 -2.21
C ARG A 48 -3.05 -24.32 -1.54
N GLY A 49 -2.40 -23.40 -0.82
CA GLY A 49 -3.03 -22.21 -0.25
C GLY A 49 -3.29 -22.25 1.24
N LEU A 50 -2.75 -23.22 1.98
CA LEU A 50 -2.84 -23.24 3.45
C LEU A 50 -2.29 -21.92 4.03
N PHE A 51 -3.09 -21.29 4.90
CA PHE A 51 -2.79 -20.03 5.59
C PHE A 51 -2.39 -18.83 4.71
N ARG A 52 -2.70 -18.82 3.41
CA ARG A 52 -2.53 -17.61 2.60
C ARG A 52 -3.44 -16.49 3.08
N SER A 53 -2.91 -15.27 3.09
CA SER A 53 -3.66 -14.08 3.48
C SER A 53 -3.52 -12.96 2.43
N LEU A 54 -4.49 -12.05 2.46
CA LEU A 54 -4.46 -10.82 1.67
C LEU A 54 -4.16 -9.66 2.61
N PHE A 55 -3.10 -8.93 2.30
CA PHE A 55 -2.74 -7.69 2.97
C PHE A 55 -3.23 -6.51 2.15
N TYR A 56 -3.97 -5.61 2.79
CA TYR A 56 -4.46 -4.38 2.18
C TYR A 56 -3.85 -3.17 2.86
N ARG A 57 -3.40 -2.21 2.07
CA ARG A 57 -2.89 -0.93 2.57
C ARG A 57 -3.52 0.21 1.80
N ALA A 58 -4.07 1.19 2.50
CA ALA A 58 -4.59 2.40 1.88
C ALA A 58 -3.59 3.55 2.03
N TYR A 59 -3.32 4.22 0.93
CA TYR A 59 -2.61 5.50 0.88
C TYR A 59 -3.65 6.58 0.62
N THR A 60 -3.53 7.68 1.36
CA THR A 60 -4.45 8.81 1.26
C THR A 60 -3.65 10.08 1.06
N ASP A 61 -4.13 10.94 0.16
CA ASP A 61 -3.57 12.26 -0.05
C ASP A 61 -4.71 13.26 -0.31
N GLN A 62 -4.48 14.53 -0.07
CA GLN A 62 -5.46 15.59 -0.27
C GLN A 62 -4.79 16.82 -0.84
N GLU A 63 -5.47 17.54 -1.72
CA GLU A 63 -5.02 18.86 -2.15
C GLU A 63 -4.94 19.77 -0.93
N LYS A 64 -3.81 20.46 -0.76
CA LYS A 64 -3.63 21.41 0.33
C LYS A 64 -3.69 22.82 -0.23
N ARG A 65 -4.43 23.68 0.46
CA ARG A 65 -4.38 25.12 0.25
C ARG A 65 -3.24 25.72 1.08
N ILE A 66 -2.24 26.28 0.42
CA ILE A 66 -1.13 26.99 1.06
C ILE A 66 -1.39 28.50 0.90
N GLY A 67 -1.79 29.16 1.98
CA GLY A 67 -2.16 30.58 1.96
C GLY A 67 -3.49 30.85 1.24
N MET A 68 -3.62 32.02 0.61
CA MET A 68 -4.88 32.42 -0.04
C MET A 68 -5.08 31.81 -1.45
N ASN A 69 -4.01 31.67 -2.25
CA ASN A 69 -4.13 31.41 -3.69
C ASN A 69 -3.37 30.18 -4.22
N VAL A 70 -2.51 29.53 -3.42
CA VAL A 70 -1.71 28.38 -3.89
C VAL A 70 -2.42 27.11 -3.48
N VAL A 71 -2.88 26.34 -4.46
CA VAL A 71 -3.54 25.04 -4.25
C VAL A 71 -2.67 23.98 -4.90
N GLU A 72 -2.27 22.98 -4.12
CA GLU A 72 -1.64 21.78 -4.66
C GLU A 72 -2.63 21.03 -5.54
N GLN A 73 -2.19 20.45 -6.65
CA GLN A 73 -3.07 19.77 -7.60
C GLN A 73 -2.61 18.33 -7.84
N PHE A 74 -3.58 17.44 -8.04
CA PHE A 74 -3.32 16.12 -8.58
C PHE A 74 -3.18 16.20 -10.10
N GLU A 75 -2.00 15.87 -10.58
CA GLU A 75 -1.66 15.81 -12.00
C GLU A 75 -0.40 14.96 -12.18
N LYS A 76 -0.13 14.53 -13.41
CA LYS A 76 1.11 13.83 -13.75
C LYS A 76 2.27 14.83 -13.82
N PRO A 77 3.28 14.75 -12.93
CA PRO A 77 4.39 15.69 -12.97
C PRO A 77 5.38 15.32 -14.08
N PHE A 78 5.89 16.32 -14.79
CA PHE A 78 6.89 16.14 -15.84
C PHE A 78 8.24 16.76 -15.45
N ARG A 79 9.34 16.20 -15.94
CA ARG A 79 10.70 16.74 -15.69
C ARG A 79 10.92 18.14 -16.22
N GLN A 80 10.09 18.59 -17.17
CA GLN A 80 10.24 19.87 -17.84
C GLN A 80 9.65 21.03 -17.03
N ASP A 81 8.60 20.77 -16.24
CA ASP A 81 7.83 21.80 -15.52
C ASP A 81 7.91 21.67 -14.00
N THR A 82 8.35 20.50 -13.50
CA THR A 82 8.33 20.14 -12.09
C THR A 82 9.74 20.03 -11.50
N LEU A 83 10.00 20.79 -10.45
CA LEU A 83 11.26 20.81 -9.70
C LEU A 83 11.29 19.70 -8.63
N ARG A 84 12.49 19.15 -8.38
CA ARG A 84 12.76 18.14 -7.32
C ARG A 84 11.89 16.88 -7.41
N LEU A 85 11.72 16.35 -8.63
CA LEU A 85 11.13 15.03 -8.81
C LEU A 85 11.86 13.98 -7.98
N LYS A 86 11.09 13.12 -7.31
CA LYS A 86 11.62 11.98 -6.56
C LYS A 86 12.26 10.97 -7.51
N HIS A 87 13.18 10.17 -6.96
CA HIS A 87 13.80 9.04 -7.67
C HIS A 87 12.82 7.86 -7.77
N GLY A 88 11.70 8.06 -8.46
CA GLY A 88 10.65 7.06 -8.63
C GLY A 88 10.15 6.99 -10.07
N THR A 89 9.33 5.98 -10.35
CA THR A 89 8.69 5.82 -11.67
C THR A 89 7.34 6.54 -11.69
N TYR A 90 7.18 7.48 -12.63
CA TYR A 90 5.93 8.22 -12.86
C TYR A 90 5.13 7.70 -14.05
N ASP A 91 5.69 6.74 -14.80
CA ASP A 91 5.09 6.22 -16.04
C ASP A 91 3.75 5.52 -15.81
N LYS A 92 3.56 4.99 -14.60
CA LYS A 92 2.36 4.25 -14.17
C LYS A 92 1.20 5.15 -13.75
N LEU A 93 1.42 6.47 -13.68
CA LEU A 93 0.37 7.43 -13.40
C LEU A 93 -0.41 7.75 -14.67
N ASP A 94 -1.73 7.86 -14.55
CA ASP A 94 -2.58 8.41 -15.58
C ASP A 94 -2.48 9.95 -15.62
N GLU A 95 -3.19 10.59 -16.55
CA GLU A 95 -3.12 12.04 -16.76
C GLU A 95 -3.61 12.84 -15.53
N ASP A 96 -4.50 12.26 -14.74
CA ASP A 96 -4.98 12.82 -13.47
C ASP A 96 -3.96 12.71 -12.31
N GLY A 97 -2.79 12.11 -12.58
CA GLY A 97 -1.77 11.88 -11.56
C GLY A 97 -2.12 10.73 -10.62
N ILE A 98 -3.05 9.84 -10.95
CA ILE A 98 -3.41 8.72 -10.07
C ILE A 98 -3.17 7.41 -10.83
N VAL A 99 -2.75 6.37 -10.11
CA VAL A 99 -2.56 5.04 -10.71
C VAL A 99 -3.90 4.34 -10.88
N ALA A 100 -4.16 3.72 -12.04
CA ALA A 100 -5.38 2.95 -12.27
C ALA A 100 -5.45 1.64 -11.43
N PRO A 101 -6.66 1.18 -11.04
CA PRO A 101 -6.87 -0.15 -10.50
C PRO A 101 -6.36 -1.26 -11.43
N GLY A 102 -5.75 -2.29 -10.88
CA GLY A 102 -5.19 -3.43 -11.62
C GLY A 102 -3.71 -3.29 -11.99
N VAL A 103 -3.14 -2.08 -11.91
CA VAL A 103 -1.71 -1.86 -12.19
C VAL A 103 -0.84 -2.46 -11.07
N ARG A 104 0.27 -3.09 -11.46
CA ARG A 104 1.28 -3.59 -10.53
C ARG A 104 2.29 -2.50 -10.20
N VAL A 105 2.48 -2.24 -8.91
CA VAL A 105 3.42 -1.24 -8.39
C VAL A 105 4.36 -1.86 -7.36
N SER A 106 5.53 -1.27 -7.22
CA SER A 106 6.63 -1.78 -6.39
C SER A 106 7.52 -0.64 -5.91
N GLY A 107 7.96 -0.74 -4.65
CA GLY A 107 9.06 0.06 -4.09
C GLY A 107 8.88 1.57 -4.25
N GLU A 108 9.60 2.14 -5.21
CA GLU A 108 9.70 3.58 -5.46
C GLU A 108 8.72 4.09 -6.53
N ASP A 109 7.81 3.25 -7.00
CA ASP A 109 6.75 3.68 -7.92
C ASP A 109 5.86 4.73 -7.26
N ILE A 110 5.56 5.78 -8.03
CA ILE A 110 4.65 6.84 -7.61
C ILE A 110 3.21 6.36 -7.81
N ILE A 111 2.41 6.43 -6.74
CA ILE A 111 1.01 6.01 -6.75
C ILE A 111 0.04 7.19 -6.80
N ILE A 112 0.47 8.35 -6.31
CA ILE A 112 -0.28 9.61 -6.36
C ILE A 112 0.70 10.71 -6.76
N GLY A 113 0.59 11.17 -8.01
CA GLY A 113 1.21 12.36 -8.56
C GLY A 113 0.57 13.62 -8.01
N LYS A 114 1.39 14.48 -7.43
CA LYS A 114 0.93 15.73 -6.83
C LYS A 114 1.97 16.81 -7.00
N THR A 115 1.52 18.00 -7.39
CA THR A 115 2.39 19.16 -7.60
C THR A 115 1.96 20.33 -6.72
N ALA A 116 2.94 21.09 -6.26
CA ALA A 116 2.74 22.34 -5.53
C ALA A 116 3.25 23.51 -6.39
N PRO A 117 2.43 24.54 -6.67
CA PRO A 117 2.89 25.71 -7.40
C PRO A 117 3.99 26.44 -6.61
N ILE A 118 5.05 26.88 -7.29
CA ILE A 118 6.12 27.68 -6.68
C ILE A 118 5.88 29.15 -7.02
N ALA A 119 5.98 30.04 -6.03
CA ALA A 119 5.91 31.48 -6.27
C ALA A 119 7.02 31.93 -7.26
N PRO A 120 6.74 32.86 -8.18
CA PRO A 120 7.73 33.35 -9.13
C PRO A 120 8.97 33.93 -8.43
N ASP A 121 8.78 34.60 -7.29
CA ASP A 121 9.83 35.30 -6.53
C ASP A 121 10.60 34.43 -5.51
N ALA A 122 10.32 33.12 -5.45
CA ALA A 122 11.06 32.21 -4.59
C ALA A 122 12.42 31.86 -5.25
N GLU A 123 13.50 32.50 -4.78
CA GLU A 123 14.87 32.16 -5.14
C GLU A 123 15.27 30.82 -4.50
N GLU A 124 15.27 29.73 -5.26
CA GLU A 124 15.94 28.49 -4.88
C GLU A 124 17.29 28.40 -5.58
N LEU A 125 18.37 28.64 -4.81
CA LEU A 125 19.80 28.51 -5.13
C LEU A 125 20.14 27.74 -6.43
N GLY A 126 20.05 28.42 -7.59
CA GLY A 126 20.69 28.02 -8.85
C GLY A 126 20.17 26.76 -9.56
N SER A 127 19.20 26.00 -9.02
CA SER A 127 18.70 24.76 -9.64
C SER A 127 17.40 24.97 -10.46
N ARG A 128 16.89 26.20 -10.52
CA ARG A 128 15.62 26.55 -11.17
C ARG A 128 15.85 27.11 -12.58
N THR A 129 15.29 26.46 -13.59
CA THR A 129 15.11 27.03 -14.93
C THR A 129 13.78 27.80 -14.97
N LYS A 130 13.61 28.83 -15.82
CA LYS A 130 12.34 29.58 -15.97
C LYS A 130 11.12 28.67 -16.28
N ALA A 131 11.36 27.46 -16.80
CA ALA A 131 10.32 26.46 -17.09
C ALA A 131 9.77 25.77 -15.83
N HIS A 132 10.51 25.74 -14.72
CA HIS A 132 10.08 25.08 -13.49
C HIS A 132 9.13 25.98 -12.68
N ILE A 133 7.84 25.72 -12.84
CA ILE A 133 6.73 26.44 -12.19
C ILE A 133 6.15 25.66 -10.99
N LYS A 134 6.40 24.36 -10.92
CA LYS A 134 5.83 23.45 -9.93
C LYS A 134 6.94 22.74 -9.15
N ARG A 135 6.64 22.30 -7.93
CA ARG A 135 7.46 21.40 -7.12
C ARG A 135 6.75 20.06 -6.96
N ASP A 136 7.51 18.98 -7.01
CA ASP A 136 6.96 17.65 -6.75
C ASP A 136 6.60 17.47 -5.27
N ALA A 137 5.34 17.08 -5.03
CA ALA A 137 4.79 16.71 -3.73
C ALA A 137 4.17 15.29 -3.76
N SER A 138 4.50 14.50 -4.78
CA SER A 138 3.90 13.18 -5.03
C SER A 138 4.15 12.17 -3.91
N THR A 139 3.23 11.21 -3.77
CA THR A 139 3.32 10.14 -2.77
C THR A 139 3.80 8.83 -3.42
N PRO A 140 5.01 8.33 -3.08
CA PRO A 140 5.48 7.02 -3.52
C PRO A 140 4.89 5.88 -2.69
N LEU A 141 5.00 4.66 -3.20
CA LEU A 141 4.87 3.46 -2.39
C LEU A 141 6.02 3.37 -1.36
N ARG A 142 5.85 2.53 -0.32
CA ARG A 142 6.97 2.22 0.59
C ARG A 142 7.96 1.32 -0.13
N SER A 143 9.25 1.57 0.07
CA SER A 143 10.34 0.84 -0.59
C SER A 143 10.31 -0.69 -0.37
N THR A 144 9.85 -1.14 0.81
CA THR A 144 9.76 -2.56 1.16
C THR A 144 8.42 -3.21 0.77
N GLU A 145 7.56 -2.48 0.06
CA GLU A 145 6.23 -2.95 -0.31
C GLU A 145 6.08 -3.04 -1.83
N ASN A 146 5.27 -4.00 -2.26
CA ASN A 146 4.88 -4.22 -3.64
C ASN A 146 3.49 -4.85 -3.67
N GLY A 147 2.74 -4.62 -4.74
CA GLY A 147 1.39 -5.14 -4.84
C GLY A 147 0.67 -4.69 -6.11
N ILE A 148 -0.64 -4.92 -6.09
CA ILE A 148 -1.55 -4.52 -7.17
C ILE A 148 -2.50 -3.47 -6.61
N VAL A 149 -2.76 -2.43 -7.38
CA VAL A 149 -3.77 -1.43 -7.03
C VAL A 149 -5.14 -2.11 -7.07
N ASP A 150 -5.81 -2.17 -5.93
CA ASP A 150 -7.07 -2.88 -5.76
C ASP A 150 -8.27 -1.96 -5.95
N GLN A 151 -8.21 -0.74 -5.41
CA GLN A 151 -9.28 0.23 -5.55
C GLN A 151 -8.74 1.65 -5.43
N VAL A 152 -9.26 2.55 -6.26
CA VAL A 152 -9.00 3.99 -6.18
C VAL A 152 -10.32 4.69 -5.87
N LEU A 153 -10.28 5.57 -4.88
CA LEU A 153 -11.40 6.42 -4.49
C LEU A 153 -10.98 7.87 -4.62
N ILE A 154 -11.73 8.63 -5.41
CA ILE A 154 -11.60 10.08 -5.53
C ILE A 154 -12.88 10.68 -4.94
N THR A 155 -12.72 11.56 -3.97
CA THR A 155 -13.82 12.24 -3.30
C THR A 155 -13.39 13.66 -2.94
N THR A 156 -14.30 14.41 -2.32
CA THR A 156 -14.04 15.75 -1.82
C THR A 156 -14.13 15.73 -0.29
N ASN A 157 -13.20 16.39 0.39
CA ASN A 157 -13.26 16.52 1.84
C ASN A 157 -14.32 17.55 2.26
N ALA A 158 -14.51 17.73 3.58
CA ALA A 158 -15.47 18.70 4.12
C ALA A 158 -15.17 20.16 3.74
N GLU A 159 -13.94 20.46 3.33
CA GLU A 159 -13.46 21.79 2.94
C GLU A 159 -13.60 22.05 1.43
N GLY A 160 -14.13 21.08 0.66
CA GLY A 160 -14.26 21.21 -0.79
C GLY A 160 -12.99 20.87 -1.59
N LEU A 161 -11.95 20.36 -0.94
CA LEU A 161 -10.68 19.99 -1.57
C LEU A 161 -10.71 18.53 -2.04
N ARG A 162 -10.04 18.23 -3.16
CA ARG A 162 -9.98 16.85 -3.66
C ARG A 162 -9.18 15.98 -2.71
N PHE A 163 -9.70 14.79 -2.46
CA PHE A 163 -9.14 13.77 -1.60
C PHE A 163 -9.07 12.45 -2.36
N VAL A 164 -7.91 11.81 -2.34
CA VAL A 164 -7.66 10.56 -3.04
C VAL A 164 -7.28 9.49 -2.03
N LYS A 165 -7.85 8.29 -2.19
CA LYS A 165 -7.50 7.10 -1.44
C LYS A 165 -7.22 5.94 -2.39
N VAL A 166 -5.97 5.50 -2.44
CA VAL A 166 -5.51 4.36 -3.24
C VAL A 166 -5.31 3.16 -2.32
N ARG A 167 -6.09 2.10 -2.50
CA ARG A 167 -5.94 0.83 -1.80
C ARG A 167 -5.08 -0.12 -2.63
N MET A 168 -4.02 -0.61 -2.01
CA MET A 168 -3.10 -1.63 -2.49
C MET A 168 -3.47 -2.99 -1.90
N ARG A 169 -3.27 -4.05 -2.68
CA ARG A 169 -3.42 -5.44 -2.24
C ARG A 169 -2.17 -6.26 -2.56
N THR A 170 -1.74 -7.05 -1.59
CA THR A 170 -0.64 -7.99 -1.71
C THR A 170 -1.05 -9.33 -1.13
N THR A 171 -0.76 -10.43 -1.82
CA THR A 171 -0.94 -11.77 -1.25
C THR A 171 0.29 -12.14 -0.44
N LYS A 172 0.09 -12.57 0.81
CA LYS A 172 1.14 -13.08 1.68
C LYS A 172 0.99 -14.60 1.79
N ILE A 173 2.02 -15.30 1.35
CA ILE A 173 2.15 -16.75 1.48
C ILE A 173 2.98 -17.00 2.73
N PRO A 174 2.60 -17.97 3.60
CA PRO A 174 3.42 -18.36 4.74
C PRO A 174 4.88 -18.62 4.37
N GLN A 175 5.80 -18.03 5.12
CA GLN A 175 7.24 -18.19 4.97
C GLN A 175 7.91 -18.52 6.31
N ILE A 176 9.18 -18.94 6.23
CA ILE A 176 10.00 -19.18 7.42
C ILE A 176 10.12 -17.87 8.20
N GLY A 177 9.82 -17.91 9.51
CA GLY A 177 9.80 -16.75 10.39
C GLY A 177 8.40 -16.16 10.64
N ASP A 178 7.39 -16.58 9.86
CA ASP A 178 6.00 -16.25 10.17
C ASP A 178 5.56 -16.97 11.45
N LYS A 179 4.81 -16.26 12.29
CA LYS A 179 4.38 -16.75 13.61
C LYS A 179 3.01 -17.41 13.54
N PHE A 180 2.90 -18.58 14.16
CA PHE A 180 1.67 -19.36 14.28
C PHE A 180 1.41 -19.70 15.75
N ALA A 181 0.13 -19.83 16.14
CA ALA A 181 -0.33 -20.21 17.47
C ALA A 181 -1.61 -21.05 17.36
#